data_AF-A0A6J8DG39-F1
#
_entry.id   AF-A0A6J8DG39-F1
#
_cell.length_a   1.000
_cell.length_b   1.000
_cell.length_c   1.000
_cell.angle_alpha   90.00
_cell.angle_beta   90.00
_cell.angle_gamma   90.00
#
_symmetry.space_group_name_H-M   'P 1'
#
loop_
_entity.id
_entity.type
_entity.pdbx_description
1 polymer ?
#
loop_
_entity_poly.entity_id
_entity_poly.type
_entity_poly.pdbx_seq_one_letter_code
_entity_poly.pdbx_strand_id
1 'polypeptide(L)'
;MFSQYEKKSHIHLDTVYFINGIDKNDAEIKRMTDQVVMFAMKQSSWGQRRPMQWVPLELQISNMRMKNINIITKEDLRNVNQLNNDLALEEGQLNDFLLVQHSLGKLMYYNLPELDQFIIIHPPALVNILRSFVTDEKFFPEEQNLKFILQKITNTGQIYKADLLKLWQQDHFHQYMPDDTIKEFVVQLLIHLDILIIPKSSHQTNMYLVPCMIKATRPSNFYLLDNQGEKTICLRYSLVRDSIPTALAYKIIGASLNAWPLKK
;
A
#
# COMPACT_ATOMS: atom_id res chain seq x y z
N MET A 1 4.41 -39.90 11.77
CA MET A 1 5.13 -38.97 12.66
C MET A 1 4.82 -37.51 12.29
N PHE A 2 3.54 -37.13 12.21
CA PHE A 2 3.06 -35.74 12.23
C PHE A 2 1.56 -35.77 12.60
N SER A 3 1.27 -36.23 13.81
CA SER A 3 -0.06 -36.20 14.40
C SER A 3 -0.01 -35.23 15.56
N GLN A 4 -0.07 -33.93 15.26
CA GLN A 4 -0.40 -32.82 16.17
C GLN A 4 -0.16 -31.49 15.44
N TYR A 5 -1.10 -31.11 14.58
CA TYR A 5 -1.26 -29.72 14.11
C TYR A 5 -2.76 -29.42 14.01
N GLU A 6 -3.47 -29.57 15.13
CA GLU A 6 -4.82 -29.03 15.28
C GLU A 6 -4.73 -27.55 15.61
N LYS A 7 -5.53 -26.74 14.89
CA LYS A 7 -5.75 -25.28 15.01
C LYS A 7 -4.78 -24.36 14.24
N LYS A 8 -4.92 -24.37 12.90
CA LYS A 8 -4.74 -23.17 12.05
C LYS A 8 -5.87 -23.10 11.00
N SER A 9 -7.06 -22.71 11.42
CA SER A 9 -8.28 -22.55 10.58
C SER A 9 -8.32 -21.25 9.78
N HIS A 10 -7.19 -20.65 9.44
CA HIS A 10 -7.13 -19.38 8.68
C HIS A 10 -6.46 -19.52 7.31
N ILE A 11 -5.93 -20.70 6.99
CA ILE A 11 -5.65 -21.09 5.62
C ILE A 11 -6.46 -22.37 5.38
N HIS A 12 -7.68 -22.21 4.89
CA HIS A 12 -8.33 -23.29 4.15
C HIS A 12 -7.48 -23.52 2.89
N LEU A 13 -6.43 -24.34 3.00
CA LEU A 13 -5.79 -24.97 1.84
C LEU A 13 -6.76 -26.04 1.34
N ASP A 14 -7.91 -25.62 0.82
CA ASP A 14 -8.93 -26.55 0.32
C ASP A 14 -8.40 -27.36 -0.88
N THR A 15 -7.28 -26.92 -1.50
CA THR A 15 -6.55 -27.67 -2.51
C THR A 15 -5.05 -27.40 -2.41
N VAL A 16 -4.27 -28.46 -2.21
CA VAL A 16 -2.80 -28.44 -2.28
C VAL A 16 -2.40 -29.03 -3.64
N TYR A 17 -1.55 -28.31 -4.38
CA TYR A 17 -1.00 -28.76 -5.66
C TYR A 17 0.44 -29.20 -5.49
N PHE A 18 0.79 -30.35 -6.06
CA PHE A 18 2.16 -30.84 -6.05
C PHE A 18 2.72 -30.70 -7.46
N ILE A 19 3.42 -29.60 -7.71
CA ILE A 19 3.96 -29.25 -9.02
C ILE A 19 5.39 -29.78 -9.14
N ASN A 20 5.66 -30.52 -10.21
CA ASN A 20 6.99 -30.90 -10.64
C ASN A 20 7.66 -29.73 -11.40
N GLY A 21 8.65 -29.10 -10.77
CA GLY A 21 9.37 -27.96 -11.37
C GLY A 21 10.23 -28.29 -12.60
N ILE A 22 10.36 -29.57 -12.98
CA ILE A 22 11.18 -30.01 -14.12
C ILE A 22 10.29 -30.35 -15.34
N ASP A 23 9.04 -30.75 -15.12
CA ASP A 23 8.11 -31.10 -16.18
C ASP A 23 7.23 -29.91 -16.59
N LYS A 24 7.45 -29.42 -17.82
CA LYS A 24 6.68 -28.29 -18.38
C LYS A 24 5.23 -28.66 -18.72
N ASN A 25 4.91 -29.95 -18.80
CA ASN A 25 3.59 -30.47 -19.16
C ASN A 25 2.89 -31.13 -17.95
N ASP A 26 3.30 -30.80 -16.73
CA ASP A 26 2.72 -31.36 -15.52
C ASP A 26 1.18 -31.12 -15.49
N ALA A 27 0.44 -32.22 -15.35
CA ALA A 27 -1.01 -32.22 -15.27
C ALA A 27 -1.54 -31.37 -14.10
N GLU A 28 -0.76 -31.24 -13.02
CA GLU A 28 -1.11 -30.41 -11.86
C GLU A 28 -1.04 -28.90 -12.18
N ILE A 29 -0.16 -28.47 -13.10
CA ILE A 29 -0.15 -27.09 -13.59
C ILE A 29 -1.46 -26.80 -14.33
N LYS A 30 -1.87 -27.71 -15.22
CA LYS A 30 -3.14 -27.58 -15.96
C LYS A 30 -4.34 -27.52 -15.00
N ARG A 31 -4.37 -28.42 -14.01
CA ARG A 31 -5.42 -28.47 -12.98
C ARG A 31 -5.46 -27.17 -12.16
N MET A 32 -4.31 -26.59 -11.84
CA MET A 32 -4.23 -25.29 -11.18
C MET A 32 -4.78 -24.18 -12.08
N THR A 33 -4.41 -24.14 -13.36
CA THR A 33 -4.94 -23.17 -14.33
C THR A 33 -6.45 -23.27 -14.46
N ASP A 34 -7.01 -24.47 -14.59
CA ASP A 34 -8.45 -24.71 -14.71
C ASP A 34 -9.20 -24.21 -13.46
N GLN A 35 -8.65 -24.43 -12.26
CA GLN A 35 -9.23 -23.89 -11.04
C GLN A 35 -9.15 -22.37 -10.98
N VAL A 36 -8.04 -21.76 -11.38
CA VAL A 36 -7.93 -20.29 -11.43
C VAL A 36 -9.00 -19.71 -12.35
N VAL A 37 -9.23 -20.31 -13.53
CA VAL A 37 -10.30 -19.91 -14.45
C VAL A 37 -11.67 -20.07 -13.79
N MET A 38 -11.93 -21.20 -13.14
CA MET A 38 -13.18 -21.42 -12.41
C MET A 38 -13.40 -20.38 -11.30
N PHE A 39 -12.36 -20.02 -10.54
CA PHE A 39 -12.44 -18.99 -9.51
C PHE A 39 -12.64 -17.60 -10.10
N ALA A 40 -12.01 -17.28 -11.23
CA ALA A 40 -12.22 -16.03 -11.94
C ALA A 40 -13.68 -15.90 -12.41
N MET A 41 -14.27 -16.97 -12.93
CA MET A 41 -15.69 -17.00 -13.34
C MET A 41 -16.66 -16.84 -12.16
N LYS A 42 -16.26 -17.19 -10.94
CA LYS A 42 -17.06 -17.01 -9.71
C LYS A 42 -16.96 -15.60 -9.12
N GLN A 43 -16.05 -14.76 -9.61
CA GLN A 43 -15.95 -13.37 -9.14
C GLN A 43 -17.23 -12.62 -9.51
N SER A 44 -17.74 -11.81 -8.59
CA SER A 44 -18.96 -11.01 -8.80
C SER A 44 -18.85 -10.01 -9.97
N SER A 45 -17.63 -9.66 -10.35
CA SER A 45 -17.32 -8.78 -11.48
C SER A 45 -17.30 -9.50 -12.84
N TRP A 46 -17.30 -10.83 -12.87
CA TRP A 46 -17.28 -11.59 -14.11
C TRP A 46 -18.61 -11.47 -14.86
N GLY A 47 -18.55 -11.17 -16.16
CA GLY A 47 -19.75 -10.98 -16.98
C GLY A 47 -20.55 -9.70 -16.68
N GLN A 48 -20.07 -8.85 -15.77
CA GLN A 48 -20.70 -7.57 -15.47
C GLN A 48 -20.66 -6.67 -16.71
N ARG A 49 -21.82 -6.17 -17.12
CA ARG A 49 -21.92 -5.21 -18.22
C ARG A 49 -21.24 -3.91 -17.81
N ARG A 50 -20.34 -3.41 -18.65
CA ARG A 50 -19.66 -2.12 -18.48
C ARG A 50 -20.02 -1.19 -19.62
N PRO A 51 -20.03 0.14 -19.39
CA PRO A 51 -20.20 1.10 -20.48
C PRO A 51 -19.13 0.89 -21.57
N MET A 52 -19.56 0.85 -22.82
CA MET A 52 -18.65 0.68 -23.96
C MET A 52 -17.61 1.79 -24.04
N GLN A 53 -17.99 3.01 -23.62
CA GLN A 53 -17.13 4.20 -23.53
C GLN A 53 -15.91 4.01 -22.62
N TRP A 54 -15.92 3.04 -21.71
CA TRP A 54 -14.78 2.76 -20.84
C TRP A 54 -13.65 2.01 -21.55
N VAL A 55 -13.98 1.24 -22.60
CA VAL A 55 -13.01 0.37 -23.27
C VAL A 55 -11.87 1.18 -23.92
N PRO A 56 -12.13 2.26 -24.69
CA PRO A 56 -11.07 3.09 -25.25
C PRO A 56 -10.14 3.67 -24.18
N LEU A 57 -10.71 4.18 -23.08
CA LEU A 57 -9.93 4.72 -21.96
C LEU A 57 -9.08 3.65 -21.27
N GLU A 58 -9.62 2.46 -21.02
CA GLU A 58 -8.85 1.35 -20.45
C GLU A 58 -7.67 0.97 -21.36
N LEU A 59 -7.86 0.94 -22.68
CA LEU A 59 -6.80 0.65 -23.65
C LEU A 59 -5.73 1.76 -23.68
N GLN A 60 -6.13 3.02 -23.65
CA GLN A 60 -5.21 4.16 -23.60
C GLN A 60 -4.37 4.16 -22.32
N ILE A 61 -4.99 3.90 -21.17
CA ILE A 61 -4.28 3.73 -19.89
C ILE A 61 -3.31 2.53 -19.97
N SER A 62 -3.73 1.43 -20.58
CA SER A 62 -2.85 0.28 -20.81
C SER A 62 -1.64 0.64 -21.67
N ASN A 63 -1.84 1.40 -22.75
CA ASN A 63 -0.76 1.90 -23.61
C ASN A 63 0.21 2.82 -22.85
N MET A 64 -0.29 3.67 -21.95
CA MET A 64 0.54 4.51 -21.10
C MET A 64 1.42 3.68 -20.16
N ARG A 65 0.87 2.63 -19.56
CA ARG A 65 1.63 1.70 -18.72
C ARG A 65 2.74 1.00 -19.50
N MET A 66 2.46 0.57 -20.74
CA MET A 66 3.48 -0.03 -21.62
C MET A 66 4.61 0.94 -21.97
N LYS A 67 4.35 2.26 -21.93
CA LYS A 67 5.34 3.32 -22.09
C LYS A 67 6.04 3.71 -20.77
N ASN A 68 5.90 2.89 -19.71
CA ASN A 68 6.43 3.14 -18.36
C ASN A 68 5.89 4.42 -17.69
N ILE A 69 4.71 4.89 -18.08
CA ILE A 69 4.03 5.98 -17.37
C ILE A 69 3.28 5.40 -16.18
N ASN A 70 3.61 5.88 -14.99
CA ASN A 70 3.10 5.33 -13.72
C ASN A 70 2.01 6.19 -13.09
N ILE A 71 2.15 7.51 -13.19
CA ILE A 71 1.29 8.53 -12.60
C ILE A 71 0.95 9.53 -13.69
N ILE A 72 -0.31 9.93 -13.77
CA ILE A 72 -0.79 10.97 -14.68
C ILE A 72 -1.59 11.99 -13.91
N THR A 73 -1.75 13.19 -14.46
CA THR A 73 -2.68 14.17 -13.90
C THR A 73 -4.11 13.89 -14.35
N LYS A 74 -5.09 14.43 -13.62
CA LYS A 74 -6.49 14.43 -14.05
C LYS A 74 -6.68 15.13 -15.40
N GLU A 75 -5.86 16.15 -15.68
CA GLU A 75 -5.87 16.87 -16.95
C GLU A 75 -5.37 16.00 -18.11
N ASP A 76 -4.30 15.22 -17.90
CA ASP A 76 -3.83 14.25 -18.90
C ASP A 76 -4.94 13.24 -19.24
N LEU A 77 -5.68 12.77 -18.23
CA LEU A 77 -6.80 11.87 -18.46
C LEU A 77 -7.93 12.55 -19.23
N ARG A 78 -8.26 13.81 -18.93
CA ARG A 78 -9.27 14.58 -19.69
C ARG A 78 -8.86 14.74 -21.15
N ASN A 79 -7.60 15.08 -21.40
CA ASN A 79 -7.07 15.20 -22.76
C ASN A 79 -7.22 13.88 -23.52
N VAL A 80 -6.87 12.77 -22.88
CA VAL A 80 -7.00 11.42 -23.46
C VAL A 80 -8.46 11.03 -23.71
N ASN A 81 -9.35 11.38 -22.79
CA ASN A 81 -10.78 11.14 -22.93
C ASN A 81 -11.38 11.93 -24.11
N GLN A 82 -10.96 13.18 -24.31
CA GLN A 82 -11.41 14.01 -25.45
C GLN A 82 -11.00 13.42 -26.80
N LEU A 83 -9.89 12.68 -26.89
CA LEU A 83 -9.47 11.99 -28.11
C LEU A 83 -10.45 10.90 -28.55
N ASN A 84 -11.35 10.45 -27.67
CA ASN A 84 -12.33 9.41 -27.97
C ASN A 84 -13.60 9.93 -28.66
N ASN A 85 -13.68 11.23 -28.98
CA ASN A 85 -14.78 11.88 -29.70
C ASN A 85 -16.17 11.46 -29.16
N ASP A 86 -16.97 10.75 -29.95
CA ASP A 86 -18.33 10.30 -29.63
C ASP A 86 -18.41 9.34 -28.42
N LEU A 87 -17.27 8.77 -28.01
CA LEU A 87 -17.16 7.90 -26.84
C LEU A 87 -16.53 8.59 -25.63
N ALA A 88 -16.27 9.89 -25.71
CA ALA A 88 -15.76 10.66 -24.57
C ALA A 88 -16.78 10.67 -23.43
N LEU A 89 -16.28 10.47 -22.21
CA LEU A 89 -17.06 10.55 -20.99
C LEU A 89 -17.24 12.01 -20.56
N GLU A 90 -18.41 12.34 -20.02
CA GLU A 90 -18.59 13.60 -19.29
C GLU A 90 -17.80 13.58 -17.98
N GLU A 91 -17.52 14.74 -17.38
CA GLU A 91 -16.69 14.84 -16.16
C GLU A 91 -17.24 14.00 -14.99
N GLY A 92 -18.57 13.96 -14.80
CA GLY A 92 -19.20 13.11 -13.79
C GLY A 92 -18.93 11.62 -14.05
N GLN A 93 -19.08 11.19 -15.30
CA GLN A 93 -18.86 9.81 -15.72
C GLN A 93 -17.37 9.42 -15.67
N LEU A 94 -16.47 10.38 -15.88
CA LEU A 94 -15.03 10.17 -15.75
C LEU A 94 -14.64 9.94 -14.28
N ASN A 95 -15.24 10.67 -13.34
CA ASN A 95 -15.06 10.41 -11.92
C ASN A 95 -15.62 9.04 -11.52
N ASP A 96 -16.80 8.66 -12.01
CA ASP A 96 -17.38 7.33 -11.78
C ASP A 96 -16.47 6.22 -12.33
N PHE A 97 -15.93 6.41 -13.53
CA PHE A 97 -14.93 5.51 -14.11
C PHE A 97 -13.75 5.36 -13.16
N LEU A 98 -13.14 6.46 -12.70
CA LEU A 98 -12.00 6.41 -11.79
C LEU A 98 -12.30 5.68 -10.48
N LEU A 99 -13.45 5.96 -9.86
CA LEU A 99 -13.87 5.30 -8.62
C LEU A 99 -14.07 3.80 -8.82
N VAL A 100 -14.67 3.39 -9.94
CA VAL A 100 -14.85 1.97 -10.24
C VAL A 100 -13.51 1.30 -10.53
N GLN A 101 -12.63 1.90 -11.34
CA GLN A 101 -11.31 1.34 -11.61
C GLN A 101 -10.43 1.27 -10.34
N HIS A 102 -10.58 2.23 -9.43
CA HIS A 102 -9.95 2.22 -8.11
C HIS A 102 -10.45 1.05 -7.25
N SER A 103 -11.77 0.85 -7.18
CA SER A 103 -12.36 -0.26 -6.41
C SER A 103 -11.92 -1.64 -6.92
N LEU A 104 -11.61 -1.74 -8.23
CA LEU A 104 -11.08 -2.95 -8.86
C LEU A 104 -9.57 -3.13 -8.67
N GLY A 105 -8.89 -2.17 -8.05
CA GLY A 105 -7.42 -2.19 -7.88
C GLY A 105 -6.66 -2.03 -9.20
N LYS A 106 -7.32 -1.65 -10.30
CA LYS A 106 -6.67 -1.45 -11.61
C LYS A 106 -5.83 -0.17 -11.61
N LEU A 107 -6.25 0.87 -10.88
CA LEU A 107 -5.53 2.13 -10.67
C LEU A 107 -5.77 2.62 -9.23
N MET A 108 -5.08 3.69 -8.83
CA MET A 108 -5.40 4.39 -7.57
C MET A 108 -5.79 5.83 -7.83
N TYR A 109 -6.93 6.22 -7.27
CA TYR A 109 -7.49 7.56 -7.35
C TYR A 109 -8.26 7.85 -6.07
N TYR A 110 -8.05 9.04 -5.51
CA TYR A 110 -8.72 9.49 -4.30
C TYR A 110 -9.36 10.84 -4.55
N ASN A 111 -10.69 10.91 -4.44
CA ASN A 111 -11.44 12.15 -4.55
C ASN A 111 -11.33 12.97 -3.26
N LEU A 112 -10.13 13.48 -2.99
CA LEU A 112 -9.79 14.32 -1.84
C LEU A 112 -9.03 15.55 -2.34
N PRO A 113 -9.22 16.75 -1.76
CA PRO A 113 -8.61 17.98 -2.27
C PRO A 113 -7.09 17.91 -2.49
N GLU A 114 -6.38 17.18 -1.63
CA GLU A 114 -4.92 17.04 -1.70
C GLU A 114 -4.44 15.93 -2.67
N LEU A 115 -5.34 15.08 -3.15
CA LEU A 115 -5.01 13.88 -3.95
C LEU A 115 -5.75 13.80 -5.30
N ASP A 116 -6.79 14.61 -5.53
CA ASP A 116 -7.64 14.56 -6.74
C ASP A 116 -6.87 14.95 -8.02
N GLN A 117 -5.73 15.63 -7.88
CA GLN A 117 -4.95 16.08 -9.03
C GLN A 117 -4.26 14.93 -9.79
N PHE A 118 -3.88 13.85 -9.10
CA PHE A 118 -3.04 12.79 -9.67
C PHE A 118 -3.71 11.42 -9.58
N ILE A 119 -3.41 10.59 -10.57
CA ILE A 119 -3.94 9.24 -10.72
C ILE A 119 -2.77 8.29 -10.89
N ILE A 120 -2.66 7.30 -10.01
CA ILE A 120 -1.68 6.22 -10.15
C ILE A 120 -2.25 5.17 -11.08
N ILE A 121 -1.89 5.25 -12.36
CA ILE A 121 -2.33 4.29 -13.35
C ILE A 121 -1.59 2.96 -13.25
N HIS A 122 -0.41 2.90 -12.63
CA HIS A 122 0.32 1.65 -12.41
C HIS A 122 0.54 1.38 -10.91
N PRO A 123 -0.42 0.74 -10.22
CA PRO A 123 -0.34 0.44 -8.78
C PRO A 123 0.98 -0.21 -8.30
N PRO A 124 1.64 -1.11 -9.07
CA PRO A 124 2.94 -1.68 -8.66
C PRO A 124 4.05 -0.64 -8.47
N ALA A 125 3.96 0.54 -9.10
CA ALA A 125 4.91 1.63 -8.87
C ALA A 125 4.93 2.05 -7.40
N LEU A 126 3.78 2.13 -6.74
CA LEU A 126 3.68 2.47 -5.32
C LEU A 126 4.38 1.43 -4.44
N VAL A 127 4.33 0.14 -4.82
CA VAL A 127 5.04 -0.92 -4.09
C VAL A 127 6.55 -0.70 -4.13
N ASN A 128 7.09 -0.28 -5.28
CA ASN A 128 8.51 0.05 -5.42
C ASN A 128 8.90 1.28 -4.59
N ILE A 129 8.04 2.30 -4.53
CA ILE A 129 8.22 3.47 -3.66
C ILE A 129 8.22 3.04 -2.19
N LEU A 130 7.27 2.21 -1.76
CA LEU A 130 7.19 1.73 -0.38
C LEU A 130 8.44 0.94 0.03
N ARG A 131 8.94 0.10 -0.87
CA ARG A 131 10.18 -0.66 -0.65
C ARG A 131 11.42 0.22 -0.46
N SER A 132 11.36 1.51 -0.82
CA SER A 132 12.50 2.42 -0.63
C SER A 132 12.80 2.70 0.83
N PHE A 133 11.80 2.61 1.72
CA PHE A 133 11.94 2.93 3.14
C PHE A 133 11.28 1.91 4.08
N VAL A 134 10.28 1.16 3.60
CA VAL A 134 9.68 0.02 4.31
C VAL A 134 10.32 -1.26 3.79
N THR A 135 11.49 -1.61 4.34
CA THR A 135 12.26 -2.76 3.87
C THR A 135 13.10 -3.39 4.98
N ASP A 136 13.54 -4.62 4.77
CA ASP A 136 14.43 -5.31 5.70
C ASP A 136 15.89 -4.90 5.50
N GLU A 137 16.68 -5.04 6.56
CA GLU A 137 18.11 -4.69 6.59
C GLU A 137 18.93 -5.36 5.49
N LYS A 138 18.54 -6.57 5.08
CA LYS A 138 19.15 -7.32 3.96
C LYS A 138 19.01 -6.64 2.60
N PHE A 139 18.08 -5.69 2.46
CA PHE A 139 17.82 -4.94 1.24
C PHE A 139 18.23 -3.47 1.36
N PHE A 140 19.00 -3.11 2.40
CA PHE A 140 19.52 -1.76 2.52
C PHE A 140 20.50 -1.46 1.38
N PRO A 141 20.48 -0.23 0.85
CA PRO A 141 21.43 0.17 -0.18
C PRO A 141 22.87 0.13 0.38
N GLU A 142 23.83 -0.08 -0.50
CA GLU A 142 25.26 -0.08 -0.15
C GLU A 142 25.75 1.33 0.23
N GLU A 143 25.10 2.38 -0.29
CA GLU A 143 25.42 3.76 0.05
C GLU A 143 25.21 4.03 1.54
N GLN A 144 26.30 4.37 2.24
CA GLN A 144 26.32 4.54 3.70
C GLN A 144 25.31 5.57 4.21
N ASN A 145 25.12 6.68 3.47
CA ASN A 145 24.19 7.74 3.85
C ASN A 145 22.74 7.25 3.88
N LEU A 146 22.33 6.51 2.85
CA LEU A 146 20.98 5.98 2.73
C LEU A 146 20.76 4.86 3.74
N LYS A 147 21.77 4.01 3.94
CA LYS A 147 21.76 2.97 4.96
C LYS A 147 21.56 3.55 6.36
N PHE A 148 22.24 4.65 6.68
CA PHE A 148 22.09 5.33 7.97
C PHE A 148 20.67 5.84 8.20
N ILE A 149 20.02 6.40 7.16
CA ILE A 149 18.61 6.81 7.22
C ILE A 149 17.72 5.61 7.57
N LEU A 150 17.87 4.49 6.86
CA LEU A 150 17.04 3.29 7.09
C LEU A 150 17.27 2.65 8.47
N GLN A 151 18.51 2.65 8.96
CA GLN A 151 18.84 2.20 10.31
C GLN A 151 18.18 3.08 11.37
N LYS A 152 18.21 4.41 11.19
CA LYS A 152 17.53 5.36 12.07
C LYS A 152 16.03 5.07 12.11
N ILE A 153 15.38 4.89 10.96
CA ILE A 153 13.95 4.54 10.88
C ILE A 153 13.66 3.23 11.60
N THR A 154 14.51 2.22 11.44
CA THR A 154 14.33 0.91 12.08
C THR A 154 14.39 0.99 13.62
N ASN A 155 15.28 1.86 14.12
CA ASN A 155 15.51 2.04 15.56
C ASN A 155 14.49 2.95 16.23
N THR A 156 14.07 4.03 15.55
CA THR A 156 13.23 5.08 16.16
C THR A 156 11.80 5.09 15.62
N GLY A 157 11.55 4.49 14.46
CA GLY A 157 10.30 4.63 13.71
C GLY A 157 10.09 6.02 13.13
N GLN A 158 11.11 6.90 13.10
CA GLN A 158 10.99 8.29 12.66
C GLN A 158 11.72 8.54 11.35
N ILE A 159 11.10 9.31 10.47
CA ILE A 159 11.70 9.78 9.22
C ILE A 159 11.38 11.27 9.01
N TYR A 160 12.37 12.04 8.55
CA TYR A 160 12.15 13.42 8.12
C TYR A 160 11.83 13.45 6.62
N LYS A 161 11.02 14.43 6.20
CA LYS A 161 10.71 14.63 4.78
C LYS A 161 11.97 14.75 3.91
N ALA A 162 12.99 15.49 4.38
CA ALA A 162 14.25 15.64 3.66
C ALA A 162 14.99 14.30 3.47
N ASP A 163 14.96 13.42 4.49
CA ASP A 163 15.56 12.09 4.41
C ASP A 163 14.80 11.19 3.39
N LEU A 164 13.46 11.31 3.36
CA LEU A 164 12.61 10.62 2.39
C LEU A 164 12.90 11.07 0.95
N LEU A 165 12.97 12.38 0.72
CA LEU A 165 13.32 12.93 -0.59
C LEU A 165 14.72 12.50 -1.03
N LYS A 166 15.68 12.42 -0.09
CA LYS A 166 17.03 11.92 -0.38
C LYS A 166 17.04 10.45 -0.79
N LEU A 167 16.21 9.59 -0.18
CA LEU A 167 16.03 8.20 -0.63
C LEU A 167 15.51 8.15 -2.07
N TRP A 168 14.66 9.09 -2.46
CA TRP A 168 14.04 9.16 -3.79
C TRP A 168 14.86 9.95 -4.83
N GLN A 169 16.03 10.49 -4.48
CA GLN A 169 16.93 11.13 -5.43
C GLN A 169 17.66 10.14 -6.34
N GLN A 170 17.59 8.84 -6.06
CA GLN A 170 18.24 7.81 -6.87
C GLN A 170 17.63 7.75 -8.28
N ASP A 171 18.45 7.49 -9.30
CA ASP A 171 18.04 7.52 -10.71
C ASP A 171 16.84 6.62 -11.01
N HIS A 172 16.78 5.45 -10.38
CA HIS A 172 15.68 4.50 -10.58
C HIS A 172 14.32 4.99 -10.06
N PHE A 173 14.28 6.04 -9.22
CA PHE A 173 13.02 6.65 -8.77
C PHE A 173 12.51 7.75 -9.70
N HIS A 174 13.35 8.30 -10.59
CA HIS A 174 12.95 9.34 -11.54
C HIS A 174 11.83 8.88 -12.47
N GLN A 175 11.78 7.58 -12.81
CA GLN A 175 10.70 6.99 -13.61
C GLN A 175 9.34 6.95 -12.89
N TYR A 176 9.34 6.99 -11.54
CA TYR A 176 8.12 6.94 -10.73
C TYR A 176 7.69 8.33 -10.25
N MET A 177 8.67 9.18 -9.93
CA MET A 177 8.49 10.50 -9.33
C MET A 177 9.45 11.51 -9.99
N PRO A 178 9.16 11.96 -11.22
CA PRO A 178 10.08 12.78 -12.01
C PRO A 178 10.24 14.20 -11.47
N ASP A 179 9.22 14.74 -10.81
CA ASP A 179 9.22 16.11 -10.26
C ASP A 179 8.85 16.13 -8.77
N ASP A 180 9.08 17.27 -8.14
CA ASP A 180 8.81 17.45 -6.72
C ASP A 180 7.30 17.51 -6.41
N THR A 181 6.45 17.92 -7.37
CA THR A 181 5.00 17.94 -7.18
C THR A 181 4.44 16.51 -7.00
N ILE A 182 4.94 15.56 -7.78
CA ILE A 182 4.58 14.15 -7.65
C ILE A 182 5.13 13.57 -6.35
N LYS A 183 6.34 13.95 -5.92
CA LYS A 183 6.88 13.52 -4.61
C LYS A 183 6.00 14.01 -3.46
N GLU A 184 5.53 15.26 -3.51
CA GLU A 184 4.58 15.80 -2.54
C GLU A 184 3.27 15.02 -2.52
N PHE A 185 2.70 14.76 -3.71
CA PHE A 185 1.51 13.93 -3.84
C PHE A 185 1.70 12.53 -3.22
N VAL A 186 2.84 11.89 -3.49
CA VAL A 186 3.16 10.57 -2.92
C VAL A 186 3.26 10.64 -1.41
N VAL A 187 3.85 11.69 -0.83
CA VAL A 187 3.88 11.87 0.63
C VAL A 187 2.46 11.95 1.19
N GLN A 188 1.59 12.78 0.60
CA GLN A 188 0.18 12.88 1.04
C GLN A 188 -0.57 11.57 0.90
N LEU A 189 -0.31 10.83 -0.18
CA LEU A 189 -0.89 9.51 -0.38
C LEU A 189 -0.44 8.52 0.71
N LEU A 190 0.84 8.52 1.07
CA LEU A 190 1.37 7.65 2.13
C LEU A 190 0.80 8.01 3.51
N ILE A 191 0.50 9.28 3.75
CA ILE A 191 -0.22 9.74 4.94
C ILE A 191 -1.66 9.23 4.92
N HIS A 192 -2.36 9.39 3.79
CA HIS A 192 -3.73 8.90 3.62
C HIS A 192 -3.86 7.38 3.83
N LEU A 193 -2.83 6.63 3.45
CA LEU A 193 -2.77 5.17 3.62
C LEU A 193 -2.37 4.71 5.04
N ASP A 194 -2.18 5.63 6.00
CA ASP A 194 -1.66 5.38 7.36
C ASP A 194 -0.27 4.71 7.38
N ILE A 195 0.53 4.89 6.33
CA ILE A 195 1.90 4.38 6.25
C ILE A 195 2.85 5.38 6.91
N LEU A 196 2.65 6.66 6.62
CA LEU A 196 3.26 7.78 7.32
C LEU A 196 2.25 8.39 8.28
N ILE A 197 2.66 8.64 9.52
CA ILE A 197 1.83 9.31 10.52
C ILE A 197 2.44 10.66 10.87
N ILE A 198 1.60 11.70 10.94
CA ILE A 198 2.00 13.04 11.36
C ILE A 198 1.73 13.16 12.87
N PRO A 199 2.74 13.04 13.74
CA PRO A 199 2.49 13.17 15.17
C PRO A 199 2.04 14.60 15.51
N LYS A 200 1.16 14.73 16.50
CA LYS A 200 0.56 16.02 16.91
C LYS A 200 1.58 17.14 17.19
N SER A 201 2.76 16.76 17.70
CA SER A 201 3.86 17.69 18.01
C SER A 201 4.68 18.14 16.79
N SER A 202 4.43 17.57 15.60
CA SER A 202 5.29 17.72 14.40
C SER A 202 4.67 18.51 13.26
N HIS A 203 3.52 19.17 13.46
CA HIS A 203 2.97 20.08 12.45
C HIS A 203 3.96 21.18 12.00
N GLN A 204 5.04 21.40 12.75
CA GLN A 204 6.12 22.34 12.41
C GLN A 204 7.45 21.70 11.97
N THR A 205 7.66 20.38 12.14
CA THR A 205 9.00 19.76 12.01
C THR A 205 9.21 18.85 10.79
N ASN A 206 8.22 18.70 9.91
CA ASN A 206 8.29 17.82 8.73
C ASN A 206 8.81 16.40 9.07
N MET A 207 8.49 15.91 10.27
CA MET A 207 8.84 14.59 10.75
C MET A 207 7.59 13.72 10.75
N TYR A 208 7.77 12.49 10.26
CA TYR A 208 6.76 11.46 10.15
C TYR A 208 7.17 10.23 10.95
N LEU A 209 6.18 9.46 11.36
CA LEU A 209 6.36 8.16 11.97
C LEU A 209 6.03 7.05 10.98
N VAL A 210 6.81 5.96 11.03
CA VAL A 210 6.66 4.75 10.23
C VAL A 210 6.56 3.56 11.19
N PRO A 211 5.39 3.31 11.83
CA PRO A 211 5.29 2.32 12.89
C PRO A 211 5.63 0.90 12.44
N CYS A 212 5.38 0.58 11.16
CA CYS A 212 5.68 -0.73 10.59
C CYS A 212 7.18 -1.05 10.53
N MET A 213 8.05 -0.04 10.68
CA MET A 213 9.50 -0.21 10.68
C MET A 213 10.10 -0.33 12.09
N ILE A 214 9.30 -0.12 13.15
CA ILE A 214 9.80 -0.19 14.53
C ILE A 214 10.10 -1.65 14.87
N LYS A 215 11.40 -1.99 14.90
CA LYS A 215 11.88 -3.31 15.36
C LYS A 215 12.41 -3.27 16.80
N ALA A 216 12.59 -2.08 17.36
CA ALA A 216 13.09 -1.89 18.70
C ALA A 216 12.08 -2.43 19.74
N THR A 217 12.43 -3.54 20.37
CA THR A 217 11.74 -4.03 21.57
C THR A 217 12.21 -3.22 22.77
N ARG A 218 11.34 -2.36 23.31
CA ARG A 218 11.60 -1.79 24.65
C ARG A 218 11.28 -2.86 25.70
N PRO A 219 12.15 -3.06 26.71
CA PRO A 219 11.86 -4.00 27.78
C PRO A 219 10.53 -3.61 28.45
N SER A 220 9.71 -4.63 28.71
CA SER A 220 8.31 -4.58 29.19
C SER A 220 8.12 -3.93 30.56
N ASN A 221 9.14 -3.27 31.10
CA ASN A 221 9.20 -2.75 32.46
C ASN A 221 8.18 -1.62 32.71
N PHE A 222 7.56 -1.06 31.67
CA PHE A 222 6.46 -0.10 31.81
C PHE A 222 5.18 -0.69 32.43
N TYR A 223 5.00 -2.01 32.41
CA TYR A 223 3.72 -2.63 32.80
C TYR A 223 3.59 -3.02 34.28
N LEU A 224 4.65 -2.88 35.09
CA LEU A 224 4.62 -3.36 36.48
C LEU A 224 5.16 -2.37 37.52
N LEU A 225 5.69 -1.21 37.10
CA LEU A 225 6.44 -0.35 38.01
C LEU A 225 5.64 0.71 38.79
N ASP A 226 4.33 0.88 38.56
CA ASP A 226 3.60 1.99 39.23
C ASP A 226 2.27 1.65 39.91
N ASN A 227 1.74 0.43 39.80
CA ASN A 227 0.41 0.12 40.36
C ASN A 227 0.45 -0.94 41.47
N GLN A 228 1.19 -0.67 42.54
CA GLN A 228 1.02 -1.38 43.82
C GLN A 228 -0.19 -0.88 44.64
N GLY A 229 -1.23 -0.32 44.01
CA GLY A 229 -2.42 0.15 44.75
C GLY A 229 -3.61 0.68 43.94
N GLU A 230 -3.45 1.08 42.68
CA GLU A 230 -4.55 1.67 41.91
C GLU A 230 -5.25 0.65 40.99
N LYS A 231 -6.58 0.65 41.02
CA LYS A 231 -7.44 -0.18 40.15
C LYS A 231 -7.19 0.19 38.69
N THR A 232 -6.49 -0.66 37.96
CA THR A 232 -6.24 -0.46 36.54
C THR A 232 -7.44 -0.96 35.71
N ILE A 233 -7.91 -0.14 34.77
CA ILE A 233 -8.93 -0.57 33.80
C ILE A 233 -8.21 -1.30 32.67
N CYS A 234 -8.53 -2.58 32.47
CA CYS A 234 -8.04 -3.38 31.36
C CYS A 234 -9.15 -3.54 30.32
N LEU A 235 -8.84 -3.23 29.05
CA LEU A 235 -9.71 -3.47 27.91
C LEU A 235 -9.08 -4.55 27.03
N ARG A 236 -9.84 -5.63 26.79
CA ARG A 236 -9.44 -6.73 25.91
C ARG A 236 -10.36 -6.79 24.70
N TYR A 237 -9.79 -6.67 23.51
CA TYR A 237 -10.50 -6.89 22.26
C TYR A 237 -10.33 -8.34 21.82
N SER A 238 -11.44 -9.01 21.53
CA SER A 238 -11.44 -10.34 20.90
C SER A 238 -11.96 -10.18 19.48
N LEU A 239 -11.11 -10.47 18.49
CA LEU A 239 -11.51 -10.42 17.08
C LEU A 239 -12.25 -11.71 16.71
N VAL A 240 -13.21 -11.61 15.79
CA VAL A 240 -13.96 -12.76 15.26
C VAL A 240 -13.04 -13.74 14.53
N ARG A 241 -11.91 -13.26 14.01
CA ARG A 241 -10.86 -14.07 13.39
C ARG A 241 -9.69 -14.22 14.36
N ASP A 242 -9.11 -15.42 14.39
CA ASP A 242 -7.92 -15.74 15.21
C ASP A 242 -6.64 -15.00 14.76
N SER A 243 -6.68 -14.32 13.61
CA SER A 243 -5.57 -13.52 13.09
C SER A 243 -5.78 -12.03 13.37
N ILE A 244 -4.87 -11.43 14.16
CA ILE A 244 -4.82 -9.98 14.33
C ILE A 244 -4.05 -9.39 13.13
N PRO A 245 -4.65 -8.51 12.30
CA PRO A 245 -3.93 -7.86 11.22
C PRO A 245 -2.79 -7.00 11.78
N THR A 246 -1.57 -7.19 11.29
CA THR A 246 -0.40 -6.43 11.77
C THR A 246 -0.60 -4.91 11.65
N ALA A 247 -1.29 -4.48 10.59
CA ALA A 247 -1.63 -3.08 10.36
C ALA A 247 -2.53 -2.46 11.44
N LEU A 248 -3.33 -3.27 12.17
CA LEU A 248 -4.22 -2.77 13.22
C LEU A 248 -3.43 -2.10 14.34
N ALA A 249 -2.34 -2.73 14.79
CA ALA A 249 -1.48 -2.17 15.83
C ALA A 249 -0.87 -0.83 15.38
N TYR A 250 -0.40 -0.75 14.14
CA TYR A 250 0.20 0.47 13.58
C TYR A 250 -0.81 1.61 13.44
N LYS A 251 -2.04 1.31 13.02
CA LYS A 251 -3.12 2.31 12.94
C LYS A 251 -3.54 2.80 14.33
N ILE A 252 -3.60 1.93 15.34
CA ILE A 252 -3.89 2.33 16.72
C ILE A 252 -2.78 3.24 17.27
N ILE A 253 -1.51 2.88 17.03
CA ILE A 253 -0.37 3.72 17.39
C ILE A 253 -0.49 5.08 16.69
N GLY A 254 -0.76 5.08 15.38
CA GLY A 254 -0.92 6.32 14.60
C GLY A 254 -2.03 7.23 15.13
N ALA A 255 -3.23 6.68 15.33
CA ALA A 255 -4.36 7.41 15.90
C ALA A 255 -4.03 7.97 17.29
N SER A 256 -3.32 7.21 18.11
CA SER A 256 -2.91 7.65 19.45
C SER A 256 -1.91 8.80 19.40
N LEU A 257 -0.94 8.76 18.49
CA LEU A 257 0.08 9.79 18.35
C LEU A 257 -0.43 11.06 17.66
N ASN A 258 -1.52 10.95 16.90
CA ASN A 258 -2.28 12.09 16.40
C ASN A 258 -3.11 12.74 17.52
N ALA A 259 -3.65 11.94 18.46
CA ALA A 259 -4.50 12.44 19.54
C ALA A 259 -3.70 13.04 20.72
N TRP A 260 -2.63 12.36 21.15
CA TRP A 260 -1.83 12.69 22.32
C TRP A 260 -0.41 13.12 21.95
N PRO A 261 0.12 14.20 22.57
CA PRO A 261 1.50 14.59 22.34
C PRO A 261 2.46 13.54 22.91
N LEU A 262 3.52 13.24 22.17
CA LEU A 262 4.63 12.46 22.70
C LEU A 262 5.25 13.21 23.88
N LYS A 263 5.33 12.57 25.06
CA LYS A 263 6.16 13.09 26.16
C LYS A 263 7.60 13.15 25.67
N LYS A 264 8.22 14.33 25.77
CA LYS A 264 9.64 14.57 25.45
C LYS A 264 10.53 13.83 26.44
#